data_AF-A0A662EZ55-F1
#
_entry.id   AF-A0A662EZ55-F1
#
_cell.length_a   1.000
_cell.length_b   1.000
_cell.length_c   1.000
_cell.angle_alpha   90.00
_cell.angle_beta   90.00
_cell.angle_gamma   90.00
#
_symmetry.space_group_name_H-M   'P 1'
#
loop_
_entity.id
_entity.type
_entity.pdbx_description
1 polymer ?
#
loop_
_entity_poly.entity_id
_entity_poly.type
_entity_poly.pdbx_seq_one_letter_code
_entity_poly.pdbx_strand_id
1 'polypeptide(L)' 'LADHTKFGMVTHSQVTDIEGVDAIVTDSGLSDRFREEFESLDVELHIV' A
#
# COMPACT_ATOMS: atom_id res chain seq x y z
N LEU A 1 23.27 14.67 -1.20
CA LEU A 1 22.50 14.61 0.06
C LEU A 1 21.22 15.41 -0.16
N ALA A 2 20.16 14.73 -0.61
CA ALA A 2 18.87 15.37 -0.86
C ALA A 2 17.95 15.00 0.32
N ASP A 3 17.66 16.02 1.12
CA ASP A 3 16.71 15.98 2.22
C ASP A 3 15.29 15.98 1.63
N HIS A 4 14.54 14.90 1.86
CA HIS A 4 13.15 14.72 1.40
C HIS A 4 12.13 15.11 2.47
N THR A 5 12.56 15.76 3.55
CA THR A 5 11.67 16.15 4.66
C THR A 5 10.94 17.47 4.39
N LYS A 6 10.17 17.61 3.30
CA LYS A 6 9.19 18.73 3.17
C LYS A 6 7.96 18.33 2.36
N PHE A 7 6.81 18.70 2.92
CA PHE A 7 5.45 18.73 2.36
C PHE A 7 4.63 17.46 2.57
N GLY A 8 3.56 17.60 3.37
CA GLY A 8 2.47 16.64 3.56
C GLY A 8 1.70 16.36 2.26
N MET A 9 2.40 15.74 1.32
CA MET A 9 1.90 15.19 0.08
C MET A 9 2.01 13.68 0.19
N VAL A 10 0.86 13.00 0.27
CA VAL A 10 0.78 11.58 -0.03
C VAL A 10 0.74 11.46 -1.54
N THR A 11 1.83 11.01 -2.16
CA THR A 11 1.85 10.63 -3.57
C THR A 11 2.97 9.66 -3.78
N HIS A 12 2.63 8.43 -4.14
CA HIS A 12 3.18 7.67 -5.28
C HIS A 12 2.10 6.63 -5.66
N SER A 13 1.16 6.96 -6.56
CA SER A 13 0.33 5.93 -7.18
C SER A 13 1.14 5.29 -8.28
N GLN A 14 1.87 4.23 -7.94
CA GLN A 14 2.31 3.28 -8.94
C GLN A 14 1.06 2.50 -9.35
N VAL A 15 0.45 2.89 -10.48
CA VAL A 15 -0.64 2.12 -11.08
C VAL A 15 0.01 0.88 -11.67
N THR A 16 -0.06 -0.22 -10.93
CA THR A 16 0.42 -1.53 -11.33
C THR A 16 -0.70 -2.53 -11.14
N ASP A 17 -0.67 -3.59 -11.92
CA ASP A 17 -1.58 -4.71 -11.69
C ASP A 17 -1.26 -5.32 -10.32
N ILE A 18 -2.29 -5.58 -9.53
CA ILE A 18 -2.17 -6.13 -8.18
C ILE A 18 -1.51 -7.51 -8.17
N GLU A 19 -1.60 -8.24 -9.28
CA GLU A 19 -0.96 -9.53 -9.51
C GLU A 19 0.58 -9.47 -9.41
N GLY A 20 1.18 -8.29 -9.52
CA GLY A 20 2.62 -8.08 -9.37
C GLY A 20 3.05 -7.53 -8.02
N VAL A 21 2.16 -7.49 -7.02
CA VAL A 21 2.41 -6.90 -5.70
C VAL A 21 2.50 -8.00 -4.65
N ASP A 22 3.65 -8.11 -3.98
CA ASP A 22 3.83 -9.08 -2.89
C ASP A 22 3.30 -8.56 -1.54
N ALA A 23 3.37 -7.24 -1.31
CA ALA A 23 2.99 -6.65 -0.02
C ALA A 23 2.46 -5.21 -0.14
N ILE A 24 1.49 -4.88 0.73
CA ILE A 24 0.92 -3.56 0.91
C ILE A 24 1.23 -3.07 2.33
N VAL A 25 1.75 -1.85 2.43
CA VAL A 25 2.04 -1.18 3.71
C VAL A 25 1.21 0.08 3.81
N THR A 26 0.39 0.20 4.85
CA THR A 26 -0.53 1.34 5.04
C THR A 26 -0.52 1.84 6.49
N ASP A 27 -0.68 3.15 6.65
CA ASP A 27 -0.73 3.85 7.95
C ASP A 27 -2.13 3.78 8.61
N SER A 28 -3.14 3.48 7.81
CA SER A 28 -4.54 3.44 8.19
C SER A 28 -5.14 2.11 7.77
N GLY A 29 -6.07 1.60 8.58
CA GLY A 29 -6.73 0.33 8.29
C GLY A 29 -7.46 0.36 6.95
N LEU A 30 -7.30 -0.71 6.18
CA LEU A 30 -8.11 -0.95 4.99
C LEU A 30 -9.52 -1.40 5.41
N SER A 31 -10.51 -1.15 4.55
CA SER A 31 -11.84 -1.74 4.73
C SER A 31 -11.76 -3.27 4.58
N ASP A 32 -12.67 -3.98 5.25
CA ASP A 32 -12.66 -5.45 5.27
C ASP A 32 -12.74 -6.05 3.85
N ARG A 33 -13.47 -5.38 2.95
CA ARG A 33 -13.53 -5.77 1.54
C ARG A 33 -12.15 -5.85 0.87
N PHE A 34 -11.29 -4.86 1.11
CA PHE A 34 -9.96 -4.86 0.50
C PHE A 34 -9.04 -5.89 1.13
N ARG A 35 -9.21 -6.17 2.43
CA ARG A 35 -8.45 -7.24 3.09
C ARG A 35 -8.77 -8.60 2.46
N GLU A 36 -10.05 -8.90 2.25
CA GLU A 36 -10.48 -10.16 1.61
C GLU A 36 -9.97 -10.27 0.17
N GLU A 37 -10.05 -9.19 -0.61
CA GLU A 37 -9.54 -9.16 -1.98
C GLU A 37 -8.01 -9.40 -2.01
N PHE A 38 -7.24 -8.77 -1.11
CA PHE A 38 -5.77 -8.93 -1.05
C PHE A 38 -5.33 -10.29 -0.53
N GLU A 39 -6.01 -10.86 0.47
CA GLU A 39 -5.76 -12.24 0.93
C GLU A 39 -6.00 -13.25 -0.21
N SER A 40 -7.03 -13.04 -1.04
CA SER A 40 -7.31 -13.93 -2.18
C SER A 40 -6.24 -13.87 -3.29
N LEU A 41 -5.45 -12.79 -3.29
CA LEU A 41 -4.39 -12.52 -4.26
C LEU A 41 -2.99 -12.87 -3.72
N ASP A 42 -2.91 -13.48 -2.53
CA ASP A 42 -1.65 -13.81 -1.84
C ASP A 42 -0.78 -12.58 -1.52
N VAL A 43 -1.43 -11.43 -1.27
CA VAL A 43 -0.76 -10.16 -0.96
C VAL A 43 -0.68 -9.97 0.55
N GLU A 44 0.51 -9.72 1.07
CA GLU A 44 0.73 -9.48 2.50
C GLU A 44 0.34 -8.05 2.89
N LEU A 45 -0.47 -7.88 3.94
CA LEU A 45 -0.88 -6.56 4.44
C LEU A 45 -0.20 -6.22 5.76
N HIS A 46 0.59 -5.14 5.76
CA HIS A 46 1.18 -4.56 6.95
C HIS A 46 0.50 -3.22 7.31
N ILE A 47 0.00 -3.12 8.53
CA ILE A 47 -0.54 -1.89 9.09
C ILE A 47 0.48 -1.34 10.09
N VAL A 48 0.94 -0.10 9.91
CA VAL A 48 2.03 0.51 10.68
C VAL A 48 1.55 1.74 11.42
#